data_AF-A0A8X7C9P7-F1
#
_entry.id   AF-A0A8X7C9P7-F1
#
_cell.length_a   1.000
_cell.length_b   1.000
_cell.length_c   1.000
_cell.angle_alpha   90.00
_cell.angle_beta   90.00
_cell.angle_gamma   90.00
#
_symmetry.space_group_name_H-M   'P 1'
#
loop_
_entity.id
_entity.type
_entity.pdbx_description
1 polymer ?
#
loop_
_entity_poly.entity_id
_entity_poly.type
_entity_poly.pdbx_seq_one_letter_code
_entity_poly.pdbx_strand_id
1 'polypeptide(L)'
;MDLVKDFLKGLGYMFYIMNPKEHLYENVKDVPDYYKEVTPAFIFVIVLEQVLHLIRGKKLMRLNDSVTNISQGILVELFNSEEFNLTVPLRLSVFTSSALWYIPRLGVLEHIFVTPSHHRVHHGRNRRCIDKNFGSFFIIWDHFFGTFEPEGDMKIAFGVTKPLQTFNPIMVQPKDDEKKYDPLLPGWLELYILFHASAMVIGYLQMILFLSKIPPWITFVNSLFLILTTISIGYLLDLSSWGPVLEFLRCPLYFFLDMEIQKEFPSDYIFLYTSIYAFRSLFFVSFILWIFAVPIFTKSK
;
A
#
# COMPACT_ATOMS: atom_id res chain seq x y z
N MET A 1 -5.13 -35.46 -3.61
CA MET A 1 -3.66 -35.65 -3.70
C MET A 1 -3.02 -34.47 -4.44
N ASP A 2 -3.73 -33.84 -5.37
CA ASP A 2 -3.23 -32.69 -6.14
C ASP A 2 -3.18 -31.39 -5.33
N LEU A 3 -4.21 -31.08 -4.53
CA LEU A 3 -4.22 -29.87 -3.69
C LEU A 3 -3.00 -29.74 -2.76
N VAL A 4 -2.58 -30.84 -2.13
CA VAL A 4 -1.41 -30.84 -1.23
C VAL A 4 -0.11 -30.67 -2.03
N LYS A 5 -0.01 -31.28 -3.22
CA LYS A 5 1.14 -31.11 -4.10
C LYS A 5 1.24 -29.67 -4.61
N ASP A 6 0.12 -29.09 -5.05
CA ASP A 6 0.06 -27.71 -5.54
C ASP A 6 0.42 -26.73 -4.42
N PHE A 7 -0.07 -26.98 -3.21
CA PHE A 7 0.29 -26.19 -2.03
C PHE A 7 1.79 -26.28 -1.70
N LEU A 8 2.37 -27.48 -1.68
CA LEU A 8 3.80 -27.68 -1.43
C LEU A 8 4.67 -27.06 -2.53
N LYS A 9 4.20 -27.12 -3.78
CA LYS A 9 4.85 -26.48 -4.93
C LYS A 9 4.84 -24.96 -4.79
N GLY A 10 3.71 -24.37 -4.42
CA GLY A 10 3.60 -22.93 -4.09
C GLY A 10 4.54 -22.52 -2.95
N LEU A 11 4.64 -23.32 -1.88
CA LEU A 11 5.64 -23.11 -0.82
C LEU A 11 7.07 -23.17 -1.35
N GLY A 12 7.39 -24.15 -2.20
CA GLY A 12 8.71 -24.26 -2.82
C GLY A 12 9.08 -23.00 -3.61
N TYR A 13 8.14 -22.48 -4.40
CA TYR A 13 8.34 -21.26 -5.17
C TYR A 13 8.64 -20.03 -4.31
N MET A 14 7.97 -19.86 -3.17
CA MET A 14 8.23 -18.74 -2.25
C MET A 14 9.69 -18.67 -1.79
N PHE A 15 10.33 -19.83 -1.66
CA PHE A 15 11.71 -19.96 -1.20
C PHE A 15 12.69 -20.30 -2.32
N TYR A 16 12.30 -20.15 -3.57
CA TYR A 16 13.10 -20.49 -4.75
C TYR A 16 13.57 -21.95 -4.77
N ILE A 17 12.85 -22.85 -4.08
CA ILE A 17 13.09 -24.29 -4.07
C ILE A 17 12.34 -24.89 -5.26
N MET A 18 12.95 -24.81 -6.44
CA MET A 18 12.39 -25.29 -7.69
C MET A 18 13.47 -25.85 -8.61
N ASN A 19 13.09 -26.75 -9.52
CA ASN A 19 14.00 -27.28 -10.53
C ASN A 19 14.06 -26.29 -11.71
N PRO A 20 15.21 -25.66 -12.01
CA PRO A 20 15.27 -24.65 -13.07
C PRO A 20 14.79 -25.16 -14.43
N LYS A 21 14.98 -26.45 -14.72
CA LYS A 21 14.55 -27.06 -15.98
C LYS A 21 13.03 -27.04 -16.19
N GLU A 22 12.26 -27.02 -15.12
CA GLU A 22 10.79 -26.98 -15.14
C GLU A 22 10.24 -25.55 -15.28
N HIS A 23 11.12 -24.55 -15.20
CA HIS A 23 10.78 -23.12 -15.21
C HIS A 23 11.47 -22.33 -16.33
N LEU A 24 12.05 -23.04 -17.31
CA LEU A 24 12.59 -22.45 -18.54
C LEU A 24 11.50 -22.48 -19.62
N TYR A 25 11.07 -21.30 -20.02
CA TYR A 25 10.05 -21.13 -21.06
C TYR A 25 10.62 -20.35 -22.23
N GLU A 26 10.26 -20.78 -23.44
CA GLU A 26 10.70 -20.11 -24.67
C GLU A 26 9.88 -18.83 -24.92
N ASN A 27 8.59 -18.83 -24.58
CA ASN A 27 7.72 -17.67 -24.73
C ASN A 27 7.13 -17.22 -23.39
N VAL A 28 6.91 -15.91 -23.25
CA VAL A 28 6.31 -15.30 -22.03
C VAL A 28 4.92 -15.87 -21.73
N LYS A 29 4.13 -16.18 -22.76
CA LYS A 29 2.79 -16.79 -22.61
C LYS A 29 2.80 -18.16 -21.95
N ASP A 30 3.93 -18.87 -22.02
CA ASP A 30 4.09 -20.21 -21.46
C ASP A 30 4.52 -20.14 -19.98
N VAL A 31 4.88 -18.94 -19.50
CA VAL A 31 5.24 -18.70 -18.10
C VAL A 31 3.99 -18.79 -17.23
N PRO A 32 3.96 -19.67 -16.22
CA PRO A 32 2.85 -19.77 -15.30
C PRO A 32 2.65 -18.47 -14.51
N ASP A 33 1.41 -18.25 -14.11
CA ASP A 33 1.07 -17.17 -13.19
C ASP A 33 1.49 -17.56 -11.76
N TYR A 34 2.77 -17.38 -11.45
CA TYR A 34 3.34 -17.72 -10.14
C TYR A 34 2.64 -16.99 -9.00
N TYR A 35 2.04 -15.81 -9.25
CA TYR A 35 1.27 -15.10 -8.23
C TYR A 35 0.09 -15.96 -7.77
N LYS A 36 -0.66 -16.55 -8.71
CA LYS A 36 -1.77 -17.45 -8.38
C LYS A 36 -1.30 -18.72 -7.67
N GLU A 37 -0.19 -19.33 -8.11
CA GLU A 37 0.33 -20.56 -7.50
C GLU A 37 0.89 -20.35 -6.09
N VAL A 38 1.49 -19.17 -5.81
CA VAL A 38 2.12 -18.84 -4.52
C VAL A 38 1.10 -18.32 -3.49
N THR A 39 0.09 -17.58 -3.93
CA THR A 39 -0.83 -16.85 -3.03
C THR A 39 -1.43 -17.71 -1.90
N PRO A 40 -1.93 -18.94 -2.15
CA PRO A 40 -2.48 -19.79 -1.08
C PRO A 40 -1.44 -20.18 0.00
N ALA A 41 -0.22 -20.50 -0.43
CA ALA A 41 0.88 -20.82 0.47
C ALA A 41 1.32 -19.60 1.31
N PHE A 42 1.38 -18.43 0.68
CA PHE A 42 1.70 -17.18 1.36
C PHE A 42 0.67 -16.82 2.44
N ILE A 43 -0.62 -16.88 2.10
CA ILE A 43 -1.72 -16.65 3.07
C ILE A 43 -1.64 -17.64 4.23
N PHE A 44 -1.35 -18.92 3.94
CA PHE A 44 -1.18 -19.92 4.99
C PHE A 44 -0.05 -19.56 5.96
N VAL A 45 1.12 -19.14 5.46
CA VAL A 45 2.26 -18.77 6.31
C VAL A 45 1.91 -17.57 7.19
N ILE A 46 1.20 -16.57 6.67
CA ILE A 46 0.71 -15.44 7.47
C ILE A 46 -0.22 -15.93 8.58
N VAL A 47 -1.24 -16.72 8.25
CA VAL A 47 -2.19 -17.24 9.26
C VAL A 47 -1.47 -18.10 10.29
N LEU A 48 -0.54 -18.95 9.86
CA LEU A 48 0.28 -19.78 10.74
C LEU A 48 1.12 -18.93 11.70
N GLU A 49 1.74 -17.85 11.23
CA GLU A 49 2.48 -16.91 12.07
C GLU A 49 1.57 -16.31 13.15
N GLN A 50 0.35 -15.89 12.79
CA GLN A 50 -0.61 -15.35 13.75
C GLN A 50 -1.03 -16.37 14.80
N VAL A 51 -1.29 -17.62 14.38
CA VAL A 51 -1.62 -18.72 15.30
C VAL A 51 -0.45 -19.01 16.24
N LEU A 52 0.78 -19.06 15.72
CA LEU A 52 1.98 -19.26 16.53
C LEU A 52 2.21 -18.13 17.53
N HIS A 53 1.92 -16.88 17.15
CA HIS A 53 1.94 -15.74 18.07
C HIS A 53 0.95 -15.92 19.22
N LEU A 54 -0.29 -16.32 18.94
CA LEU A 54 -1.29 -16.60 19.97
C LEU A 54 -0.84 -17.71 20.91
N ILE A 55 -0.34 -18.82 20.38
CA ILE A 55 0.15 -19.97 21.18
C ILE A 55 1.31 -19.54 22.10
N ARG A 56 2.17 -18.62 21.64
CA ARG A 56 3.31 -18.11 22.40
C ARG A 56 2.96 -16.94 23.32
N GLY A 57 1.69 -16.55 23.43
CA GLY A 57 1.27 -15.37 24.19
C GLY A 57 1.85 -14.06 23.66
N LYS A 58 2.27 -14.03 22.39
CA LYS A 58 2.75 -12.83 21.71
C LYS A 58 1.57 -12.01 21.17
N LYS A 59 1.79 -10.73 20.98
CA LYS A 59 0.81 -9.85 20.33
C LYS A 59 0.59 -10.27 18.89
N LEU A 60 -0.66 -10.16 18.43
CA LEU A 60 -1.01 -10.30 17.02
C LEU A 60 -0.44 -9.14 16.19
N MET A 61 -0.50 -9.31 14.88
CA MET A 61 -0.10 -8.29 13.92
C MET A 61 -0.95 -7.04 14.12
N ARG A 62 -0.31 -5.88 14.08
CA ARG A 62 -0.98 -4.59 14.29
C ARG A 62 -1.90 -4.29 13.11
N LEU A 63 -3.04 -3.66 13.39
CA LEU A 63 -3.98 -3.27 12.35
C LEU A 63 -3.31 -2.31 11.35
N ASN A 64 -2.55 -1.33 11.85
CA ASN A 64 -1.84 -0.36 11.01
C ASN A 64 -0.91 -1.07 10.00
N ASP A 65 -0.05 -1.98 10.48
CA ASP A 65 0.87 -2.73 9.61
C ASP A 65 0.10 -3.54 8.55
N SER A 66 -0.97 -4.21 8.95
CA SER A 66 -1.78 -5.06 8.07
C SER A 66 -2.44 -4.25 6.95
N VAL A 67 -3.11 -3.16 7.33
CA VAL A 67 -3.87 -2.31 6.42
C VAL A 67 -2.94 -1.54 5.50
N THR A 68 -1.83 -1.03 6.02
CA THR A 68 -0.82 -0.32 5.22
C THR A 68 -0.18 -1.25 4.19
N ASN A 69 0.19 -2.48 4.56
CA ASN A 69 0.76 -3.44 3.62
C ASN A 69 -0.22 -3.82 2.49
N ILE A 70 -1.48 -4.08 2.83
CA ILE A 70 -2.53 -4.39 1.83
C ILE A 70 -2.75 -3.18 0.92
N SER A 71 -2.81 -1.97 1.48
CA SER A 71 -2.96 -0.72 0.73
C SER A 71 -1.82 -0.53 -0.27
N GLN A 72 -0.57 -0.79 0.15
CA GLN A 72 0.59 -0.72 -0.75
C GLN A 72 0.50 -1.75 -1.89
N GLY A 73 0.09 -2.99 -1.59
CA GLY A 73 -0.11 -4.03 -2.62
C GLY A 73 -1.15 -3.63 -3.67
N ILE A 74 -2.29 -3.09 -3.22
CA ILE A 74 -3.33 -2.55 -4.10
C ILE A 74 -2.78 -1.42 -4.95
N LEU A 75 -2.07 -0.45 -4.36
CA LEU A 75 -1.49 0.67 -5.09
C LEU A 75 -0.51 0.21 -6.18
N VAL A 76 0.39 -0.74 -5.86
CA VAL A 76 1.35 -1.29 -6.84
C VAL A 76 0.63 -1.93 -8.01
N GLU A 77 -0.40 -2.74 -7.76
CA GLU A 77 -1.14 -3.39 -8.85
C GLU A 77 -1.93 -2.38 -9.68
N LEU A 78 -2.56 -1.38 -9.06
CA LEU A 78 -3.25 -0.30 -9.77
C LEU A 78 -2.29 0.42 -10.74
N PHE A 79 -1.07 0.71 -10.32
CA PHE A 79 -0.05 1.35 -11.16
C PHE A 79 0.57 0.41 -12.22
N ASN A 80 0.52 -0.90 -12.01
CA ASN A 80 1.00 -1.91 -12.98
C ASN A 80 -0.05 -2.28 -14.04
N SER A 81 -1.33 -1.96 -13.82
CA SER A 81 -2.40 -2.19 -14.80
C SER A 81 -2.07 -1.59 -16.18
N GLU A 82 -2.52 -2.21 -17.27
CA GLU A 82 -2.25 -1.73 -18.64
C GLU A 82 -2.70 -0.28 -18.86
N GLU A 83 -3.72 0.16 -18.12
CA GLU A 83 -4.29 1.51 -18.17
C GLU A 83 -3.38 2.57 -17.53
N PHE A 84 -2.64 2.19 -16.47
CA PHE A 84 -1.67 3.08 -15.83
C PHE A 84 -0.23 2.84 -16.29
N ASN A 85 0.05 1.67 -16.88
CA ASN A 85 1.37 1.10 -17.22
C ASN A 85 2.57 2.01 -16.93
N LEU A 86 2.81 2.22 -15.63
CA LEU A 86 3.90 3.02 -15.10
C LEU A 86 5.19 2.19 -15.01
N THR A 87 5.38 1.24 -15.94
CA THR A 87 6.68 0.59 -16.13
C THR A 87 7.80 1.61 -16.36
N VAL A 88 7.46 2.83 -16.77
CA VAL A 88 8.38 3.98 -16.85
C VAL A 88 8.87 4.42 -15.45
N PRO A 89 8.04 4.78 -14.45
CA PRO A 89 8.51 5.03 -13.08
C PRO A 89 9.33 3.92 -12.43
N LEU A 90 9.00 2.63 -12.64
CA LEU A 90 9.78 1.53 -12.08
C LEU A 90 11.15 1.39 -12.76
N ARG A 91 11.22 1.60 -14.08
CA ARG A 91 12.50 1.68 -14.80
C ARG A 91 13.27 2.94 -14.45
N LEU A 92 12.59 4.06 -14.19
CA LEU A 92 13.19 5.32 -13.75
C LEU A 92 13.69 5.21 -12.32
N SER A 93 13.00 4.51 -11.42
CA SER A 93 13.42 4.30 -10.03
C SER A 93 14.67 3.42 -9.98
N VAL A 94 14.68 2.30 -10.73
CA VAL A 94 15.87 1.46 -10.93
C VAL A 94 17.03 2.23 -11.60
N PHE A 95 16.73 3.13 -12.54
CA PHE A 95 17.71 4.04 -13.12
C PHE A 95 18.22 5.07 -12.09
N THR A 96 17.38 5.63 -11.23
CA THR A 96 17.79 6.56 -10.16
C THR A 96 18.57 5.89 -9.04
N SER A 97 18.26 4.64 -8.70
CA SER A 97 18.99 3.87 -7.68
C SER A 97 20.37 3.43 -8.18
N SER A 98 20.52 3.12 -9.48
CA SER A 98 21.85 2.86 -10.08
C SER A 98 22.65 4.14 -10.34
N ALA A 99 21.98 5.29 -10.48
CA ALA A 99 22.59 6.59 -10.73
C ALA A 99 22.86 7.45 -9.47
N LEU A 100 22.57 6.94 -8.27
CA LEU A 100 22.74 7.62 -6.97
C LEU A 100 24.10 8.33 -6.81
N TRP A 101 25.15 7.81 -7.42
CA TRP A 101 26.53 8.24 -7.20
C TRP A 101 27.05 9.29 -8.19
N TYR A 102 26.52 9.32 -9.42
CA TYR A 102 27.14 10.06 -10.53
C TYR A 102 26.30 11.19 -11.09
N ILE A 103 24.98 11.17 -10.85
CA ILE A 103 24.10 12.22 -11.36
C ILE A 103 24.07 13.39 -10.36
N PRO A 104 24.50 14.60 -10.80
CA PRO A 104 24.41 15.81 -9.98
C PRO A 104 22.96 16.25 -9.84
N ARG A 105 22.72 17.38 -9.16
CA ARG A 105 21.38 17.96 -9.08
C ARG A 105 20.79 18.24 -10.45
N LEU A 106 19.49 17.99 -10.59
CA LEU A 106 18.76 18.16 -11.84
C LEU A 106 18.02 19.50 -11.95
N GLY A 107 18.25 20.42 -11.01
CA GLY A 107 17.70 21.78 -11.04
C GLY A 107 16.17 21.78 -11.00
N VAL A 108 15.52 22.40 -11.99
CA VAL A 108 14.05 22.58 -12.03
C VAL A 108 13.28 21.25 -11.93
N LEU A 109 13.85 20.16 -12.45
CA LEU A 109 13.22 18.84 -12.38
C LEU A 109 13.07 18.34 -10.93
N GLU A 110 13.90 18.81 -9.99
CA GLU A 110 13.82 18.49 -8.57
C GLU A 110 12.57 19.07 -7.88
N HIS A 111 11.84 19.98 -8.52
CA HIS A 111 10.58 20.47 -7.96
C HIS A 111 9.37 19.60 -8.33
N ILE A 112 9.54 18.69 -9.29
CA ILE A 112 8.44 17.88 -9.83
C ILE A 112 8.68 16.41 -9.52
N PHE A 113 9.88 15.91 -9.83
CA PHE A 113 10.22 14.49 -9.72
C PHE A 113 11.14 14.21 -8.53
N VAL A 114 11.06 12.98 -8.04
CA VAL A 114 12.07 12.40 -7.17
C VAL A 114 13.33 12.19 -8.00
N THR A 115 14.45 12.75 -7.56
CA THR A 115 15.72 12.71 -8.29
C THR A 115 16.77 11.97 -7.47
N PRO A 116 17.94 11.63 -8.06
CA PRO A 116 19.04 11.01 -7.31
C PRO A 116 19.45 11.82 -6.07
N SER A 117 19.36 13.15 -6.10
CA SER A 117 19.59 14.04 -4.95
C SER A 117 18.63 13.76 -3.78
N HIS A 118 17.32 13.69 -4.06
CA HIS A 118 16.31 13.37 -3.04
C HIS A 118 16.50 11.96 -2.48
N HIS A 119 16.84 11.00 -3.35
CA HIS A 119 17.04 9.60 -2.98
C HIS A 119 18.33 9.40 -2.16
N ARG A 120 19.40 10.17 -2.41
CA ARG A 120 20.58 10.19 -1.53
C ARG A 120 20.22 10.66 -0.13
N VAL A 121 19.41 11.71 -0.01
CA VAL A 121 18.90 12.16 1.29
C VAL A 121 18.05 11.07 1.95
N HIS A 122 17.14 10.43 1.22
CA HIS A 122 16.33 9.33 1.74
C HIS A 122 17.17 8.17 2.32
N HIS A 123 18.27 7.81 1.66
CA HIS A 123 19.20 6.77 2.12
C HIS A 123 20.28 7.28 3.08
N GLY A 124 20.29 8.58 3.40
CA GLY A 124 21.27 9.18 4.28
C GLY A 124 21.00 8.84 5.74
N ARG A 125 22.07 8.55 6.49
CA ARG A 125 22.01 8.40 7.96
C ARG A 125 22.31 9.68 8.72
N ASN A 126 22.57 10.79 8.02
CA ASN A 126 22.72 12.10 8.65
C ASN A 126 21.41 12.42 9.38
N ARG A 127 21.49 13.14 10.51
CA ARG A 127 20.28 13.46 11.30
C ARG A 127 19.18 14.17 10.50
N ARG A 128 19.54 14.99 9.51
CA ARG A 128 18.59 15.69 8.62
C ARG A 128 17.92 14.77 7.60
N CYS A 129 18.54 13.64 7.27
CA CYS A 129 18.08 12.67 6.28
C CYS A 129 17.06 11.68 6.83
N ILE A 130 16.96 11.56 8.16
CA ILE A 130 16.07 10.60 8.81
C ILE A 130 14.62 10.99 8.55
N ASP A 131 13.84 10.01 8.09
CA ASP A 131 12.41 10.14 7.80
C ASP A 131 12.09 11.24 6.77
N LYS A 132 12.85 11.28 5.68
CA LYS A 132 12.70 12.27 4.59
C LYS A 132 12.57 11.63 3.21
N ASN A 133 11.95 12.38 2.30
CA ASN A 133 11.87 12.09 0.86
C ASN A 133 11.36 10.68 0.55
N PHE A 134 10.15 10.37 1.01
CA PHE A 134 9.51 9.06 0.85
C PHE A 134 8.84 8.87 -0.52
N GLY A 135 8.65 9.95 -1.27
CA GLY A 135 8.05 9.91 -2.60
C GLY A 135 8.80 8.96 -3.52
N SER A 136 8.06 8.16 -4.27
CA SER A 136 8.63 7.23 -5.25
C SER A 136 8.92 7.92 -6.60
N PHE A 137 7.95 8.67 -7.14
CA PHE A 137 8.07 9.32 -8.45
C PHE A 137 7.95 10.85 -8.39
N PHE A 138 6.91 11.37 -7.71
CA PHE A 138 6.72 12.81 -7.54
C PHE A 138 7.15 13.27 -6.15
N ILE A 139 7.97 14.31 -6.10
CA ILE A 139 8.45 14.89 -4.83
C ILE A 139 7.41 15.78 -4.16
N ILE A 140 6.36 16.16 -4.89
CA ILE A 140 5.28 17.00 -4.40
C ILE A 140 4.59 16.40 -3.17
N TRP A 141 4.56 15.07 -3.06
CA TRP A 141 4.02 14.37 -1.90
C TRP A 141 4.80 14.73 -0.63
N ASP A 142 6.13 14.73 -0.70
CA ASP A 142 6.97 15.10 0.43
C ASP A 142 6.83 16.58 0.84
N HIS A 143 6.52 17.45 -0.13
CA HIS A 143 6.19 18.84 0.18
C HIS A 143 4.83 18.96 0.87
N PHE A 144 3.80 18.28 0.36
CA PHE A 144 2.46 18.30 0.96
C PHE A 144 2.45 17.69 2.37
N PHE A 145 3.21 16.63 2.59
CA PHE A 145 3.26 15.92 3.87
C PHE A 145 4.38 16.42 4.80
N GLY A 146 5.19 17.40 4.38
CA GLY A 146 6.24 18.01 5.21
C GLY A 146 7.45 17.12 5.47
N THR A 147 7.67 16.10 4.64
CA THR A 147 8.78 15.15 4.70
C THR A 147 9.90 15.48 3.71
N PHE A 148 9.77 16.58 2.97
CA PHE A 148 10.81 17.04 2.05
C PHE A 148 12.07 17.52 2.78
N GLU A 149 13.23 17.09 2.29
CA GLU A 149 14.53 17.62 2.68
C GLU A 149 15.46 17.70 1.46
N PRO A 150 15.99 18.89 1.12
CA PRO A 150 16.95 19.01 0.04
C PRO A 150 18.35 18.53 0.48
N GLU A 151 19.12 17.97 -0.46
CA GLU A 151 20.50 17.53 -0.17
C GLU A 151 21.40 18.72 0.25
N GLY A 152 21.23 19.90 -0.37
CA GLY A 152 22.05 21.09 -0.09
C GLY A 152 23.57 20.82 -0.19
N ASP A 153 24.41 21.52 0.55
CA ASP A 153 25.86 21.24 0.53
C ASP A 153 26.25 20.10 1.48
N MET A 154 25.28 19.28 1.89
CA MET A 154 25.49 18.22 2.87
C MET A 154 26.26 17.06 2.26
N LYS A 155 27.38 16.68 2.89
CA LYS A 155 28.01 15.40 2.62
C LYS A 155 27.14 14.28 3.21
N ILE A 156 26.48 13.53 2.33
CA ILE A 156 25.63 12.40 2.72
C ILE A 156 26.50 11.23 3.18
N ALA A 157 26.27 10.80 4.42
CA ALA A 157 26.77 9.55 4.96
C ALA A 157 25.68 8.50 4.79
N PHE A 158 26.02 7.33 4.26
CA PHE A 158 25.08 6.24 4.02
C PHE A 158 25.14 5.17 5.12
N GLY A 159 24.12 4.33 5.15
CA GLY A 159 24.01 3.18 6.06
C GLY A 159 22.93 3.38 7.12
N VAL A 160 22.98 2.55 8.16
CA VAL A 160 22.02 2.61 9.27
C VAL A 160 22.57 3.47 10.42
N THR A 161 21.69 4.11 11.19
CA THR A 161 22.08 4.97 12.32
C THR A 161 22.79 4.19 13.44
N LYS A 162 22.46 2.91 13.59
CA LYS A 162 23.10 1.97 14.51
C LYS A 162 23.80 0.87 13.70
N PRO A 163 25.14 0.72 13.80
CA PRO A 163 25.86 -0.35 13.09
C PRO A 163 25.32 -1.73 13.46
N LEU A 164 25.19 -2.62 12.48
CA LEU A 164 24.85 -4.01 12.72
C LEU A 164 26.01 -4.70 13.45
N GLN A 165 25.70 -5.48 14.48
CA GLN A 165 26.71 -6.25 15.22
C GLN A 165 27.10 -7.55 14.49
N THR A 166 26.27 -8.00 13.55
CA THR A 166 26.47 -9.23 12.76
C THR A 166 25.80 -9.07 11.41
N PHE A 167 26.25 -9.81 10.41
CA PHE A 167 25.61 -9.93 9.10
C PHE A 167 24.72 -11.18 9.00
N ASN A 168 24.63 -11.99 10.07
CA ASN A 168 23.75 -13.15 10.09
C ASN A 168 22.28 -12.69 10.19
N PRO A 169 21.43 -12.94 9.17
CA PRO A 169 20.05 -12.42 9.12
C PRO A 169 19.13 -13.01 10.20
N ILE A 170 19.45 -14.19 10.72
CA ILE A 170 18.71 -14.81 11.83
C ILE A 170 19.02 -14.08 13.16
N MET A 171 20.24 -13.54 13.29
CA MET A 171 20.71 -12.87 14.50
C MET A 171 20.51 -11.34 14.46
N VAL A 172 20.33 -10.76 13.27
CA VAL A 172 20.09 -9.32 13.01
C VAL A 172 18.67 -8.85 13.37
N GLN A 173 17.85 -9.71 13.97
CA GLN A 173 16.48 -9.38 14.30
C GLN A 173 16.40 -8.07 15.11
N PRO A 174 15.42 -7.19 14.81
CA PRO A 174 15.16 -6.02 15.63
C PRO A 174 15.01 -6.48 17.07
N LYS A 175 15.73 -5.83 17.99
CA LYS A 175 15.54 -6.13 19.40
C LYS A 175 14.13 -5.67 19.80
N ASP A 176 13.44 -6.50 20.58
CA ASP A 176 12.08 -6.23 21.05
C ASP A 176 11.96 -4.96 21.92
N ASP A 177 13.08 -4.30 22.25
CA ASP A 177 13.14 -3.06 23.02
C ASP A 177 12.89 -1.79 22.18
N GLU A 178 12.94 -1.87 20.85
CA GLU A 178 12.61 -0.73 19.99
C GLU A 178 11.09 -0.51 19.94
N LYS A 179 10.63 0.56 20.59
CA LYS A 179 9.22 0.97 20.55
C LYS A 179 8.88 1.47 19.15
N LYS A 180 8.24 0.61 18.35
CA LYS A 180 7.69 0.98 17.04
C LYS A 180 6.63 2.07 17.20
N TYR A 181 6.54 2.96 16.21
CA TYR A 181 5.43 3.90 16.12
C TYR A 181 4.12 3.11 16.02
N ASP A 182 3.22 3.34 16.98
CA ASP A 182 1.94 2.65 17.13
C ASP A 182 1.00 3.52 17.97
N PRO A 183 0.31 4.48 17.35
CA PRO A 183 -0.65 5.31 18.07
C PRO A 183 -1.80 4.44 18.60
N LEU A 184 -2.19 4.68 19.86
CA LEU A 184 -3.32 3.97 20.47
C LEU A 184 -4.63 4.53 19.90
N LEU A 185 -5.27 3.75 19.03
CA LEU A 185 -6.54 4.12 18.42
C LEU A 185 -7.70 3.86 19.40
N PRO A 186 -8.72 4.74 19.46
CA PRO A 186 -9.99 4.41 20.07
C PRO A 186 -10.64 3.22 19.35
N GLY A 187 -11.23 2.28 20.08
CA GLY A 187 -11.79 1.05 19.48
C GLY A 187 -12.86 1.28 18.41
N TRP A 188 -13.62 2.38 18.49
CA TRP A 188 -14.59 2.75 17.44
C TRP A 188 -13.89 3.14 16.13
N LEU A 189 -12.73 3.81 16.21
CA LEU A 189 -11.95 4.23 15.05
C LEU A 189 -11.23 3.02 14.44
N GLU A 190 -10.76 2.10 15.27
CA GLU A 190 -10.21 0.82 14.82
C GLU A 190 -11.25 0.02 14.01
N LEU A 191 -12.46 -0.11 14.55
CA LEU A 191 -13.57 -0.79 13.87
C LEU A 191 -13.98 -0.07 12.57
N TYR A 192 -14.03 1.27 12.61
CA TYR A 192 -14.28 2.10 11.43
C TYR A 192 -13.27 1.83 10.31
N ILE A 193 -11.98 1.89 10.64
CA ILE A 193 -10.88 1.64 9.69
C ILE A 193 -10.99 0.22 9.13
N LEU A 194 -11.28 -0.78 9.97
CA LEU A 194 -11.44 -2.16 9.53
C LEU A 194 -12.56 -2.33 8.49
N PHE A 195 -13.73 -1.71 8.70
CA PHE A 195 -14.83 -1.77 7.74
C PHE A 195 -14.49 -1.08 6.42
N HIS A 196 -13.86 0.09 6.45
CA HIS A 196 -13.47 0.81 5.24
C HIS A 196 -12.31 0.15 4.49
N ALA A 197 -11.33 -0.40 5.20
CA ALA A 197 -10.27 -1.20 4.61
C ALA A 197 -10.82 -2.47 3.95
N SER A 198 -11.80 -3.12 4.58
CA SER A 198 -12.48 -4.29 4.00
C SER A 198 -13.27 -3.91 2.73
N ALA A 199 -14.00 -2.80 2.77
CA ALA A 199 -14.71 -2.28 1.61
C ALA A 199 -13.77 -1.93 0.45
N MET A 200 -12.62 -1.31 0.74
CA MET A 200 -11.57 -1.02 -0.23
C MET A 200 -11.05 -2.31 -0.89
N VAL A 201 -10.71 -3.34 -0.10
CA VAL A 201 -10.24 -4.63 -0.63
C VAL A 201 -11.29 -5.29 -1.51
N ILE A 202 -12.54 -5.35 -1.06
CA ILE A 202 -13.63 -5.95 -1.84
C ILE A 202 -13.88 -5.17 -3.13
N GLY A 203 -13.92 -3.83 -3.07
CA GLY A 203 -14.11 -2.98 -4.24
C GLY A 203 -12.98 -3.14 -5.27
N TYR A 204 -11.73 -3.23 -4.80
CA TYR A 204 -10.58 -3.54 -5.65
C TYR A 204 -10.68 -4.93 -6.31
N LEU A 205 -11.00 -5.97 -5.54
CA LEU A 205 -11.17 -7.33 -6.08
C LEU A 205 -12.27 -7.39 -7.14
N GLN A 206 -13.40 -6.70 -6.90
CA GLN A 206 -14.48 -6.60 -7.87
C GLN A 206 -14.04 -5.86 -9.13
N MET A 207 -13.31 -4.76 -9.01
CA MET A 207 -12.78 -4.03 -10.15
C MET A 207 -11.92 -4.92 -11.04
N ILE A 208 -11.04 -5.75 -10.46
CA ILE A 208 -10.21 -6.70 -11.22
C ILE A 208 -11.07 -7.80 -11.87
N LEU A 209 -12.01 -8.38 -11.12
CA LEU A 209 -12.86 -9.47 -11.63
C LEU A 209 -13.75 -9.02 -12.80
N PHE A 210 -14.13 -7.74 -12.82
CA PHE A 210 -14.99 -7.17 -13.85
C PHE A 210 -14.25 -6.22 -14.80
N LEU A 211 -12.92 -6.15 -14.76
CA LEU A 211 -12.11 -5.16 -15.49
C LEU A 211 -12.45 -5.15 -17.00
N SER A 212 -12.65 -6.31 -17.61
CA SER A 212 -13.00 -6.44 -19.03
C SER A 212 -14.40 -5.93 -19.41
N LYS A 213 -15.24 -5.65 -18.42
CA LYS A 213 -16.62 -5.17 -18.59
C LYS A 213 -16.79 -3.71 -18.17
N ILE A 214 -15.84 -3.15 -17.41
CA ILE A 214 -15.88 -1.77 -16.94
C ILE A 214 -15.29 -0.85 -18.01
N PRO A 215 -15.96 0.25 -18.39
CA PRO A 215 -15.36 1.29 -19.23
C PRO A 215 -14.06 1.84 -18.59
N PRO A 216 -12.98 2.07 -19.38
CA PRO A 216 -11.68 2.48 -18.82
C PRO A 216 -11.72 3.73 -17.93
N TRP A 217 -12.62 4.67 -18.22
CA TRP A 217 -12.77 5.88 -17.40
C TRP A 217 -13.36 5.61 -16.02
N ILE A 218 -14.25 4.61 -15.87
CA ILE A 218 -14.78 4.18 -14.57
C ILE A 218 -13.68 3.47 -13.78
N THR A 219 -12.89 2.62 -14.44
CA THR A 219 -11.72 2.00 -13.79
C THR A 219 -10.74 3.07 -13.29
N PHE A 220 -10.47 4.10 -14.09
CA PHE A 220 -9.63 5.23 -13.72
C PHE A 220 -10.17 5.98 -12.49
N VAL A 221 -11.45 6.38 -12.50
CA VAL A 221 -12.07 7.09 -11.38
C VAL A 221 -12.12 6.22 -10.12
N ASN A 222 -12.42 4.92 -10.25
CA ASN A 222 -12.40 3.98 -9.13
C ASN A 222 -10.99 3.82 -8.56
N SER A 223 -9.97 3.76 -9.41
CA SER A 223 -8.56 3.72 -8.99
C SER A 223 -8.17 4.96 -8.18
N LEU A 224 -8.58 6.16 -8.63
CA LEU A 224 -8.38 7.39 -7.86
C LEU A 224 -9.11 7.35 -6.51
N PHE A 225 -10.32 6.79 -6.46
CA PHE A 225 -11.08 6.63 -5.23
C PHE A 225 -10.40 5.64 -4.25
N LEU A 226 -9.84 4.54 -4.75
CA LEU A 226 -9.06 3.59 -3.97
C LEU A 226 -7.79 4.24 -3.42
N ILE A 227 -7.06 5.00 -4.25
CA ILE A 227 -5.88 5.78 -3.81
C ILE A 227 -6.29 6.77 -2.70
N LEU A 228 -7.35 7.55 -2.90
CA LEU A 228 -7.85 8.48 -1.87
C LEU A 228 -8.23 7.74 -0.59
N THR A 229 -8.83 6.54 -0.70
CA THR A 229 -9.18 5.70 0.45
C THR A 229 -7.95 5.23 1.22
N THR A 230 -6.89 4.78 0.53
CA THR A 230 -5.63 4.40 1.20
C THR A 230 -5.00 5.57 1.95
N ILE A 231 -4.99 6.77 1.34
CA ILE A 231 -4.47 7.98 1.97
C ILE A 231 -5.30 8.32 3.21
N SER A 232 -6.63 8.35 3.07
CA SER A 232 -7.53 8.69 4.17
C SER A 232 -7.38 7.74 5.35
N ILE A 233 -7.32 6.42 5.11
CA ILE A 233 -7.08 5.42 6.15
C ILE A 233 -5.72 5.62 6.83
N GLY A 234 -4.65 5.89 6.05
CA GLY A 234 -3.33 6.18 6.62
C GLY A 234 -3.37 7.40 7.57
N TYR A 235 -4.04 8.47 7.16
CA TYR A 235 -4.23 9.65 7.99
C TYR A 235 -5.00 9.37 9.29
N LEU A 236 -6.00 8.48 9.26
CA LEU A 236 -6.73 8.08 10.45
C LEU A 236 -5.89 7.19 11.37
N LEU A 237 -5.10 6.26 10.80
CA LEU A 237 -4.17 5.41 11.52
C LEU A 237 -3.11 6.25 12.26
N ASP A 238 -2.68 7.37 11.67
CA ASP A 238 -1.73 8.31 12.27
C ASP A 238 -2.37 9.34 13.22
N LEU A 239 -3.69 9.24 13.46
CA LEU A 239 -4.48 10.22 14.24
C LEU A 239 -4.28 11.68 13.76
N SER A 240 -4.05 11.85 12.46
CA SER A 240 -3.77 13.16 11.88
C SER A 240 -5.05 13.98 11.73
N SER A 241 -4.95 15.29 11.95
CA SER A 241 -6.08 16.23 11.88
C SER A 241 -6.73 16.32 10.50
N TRP A 242 -6.02 15.86 9.45
CA TRP A 242 -6.55 15.82 8.08
C TRP A 242 -7.40 14.58 7.80
N GLY A 243 -7.27 13.49 8.58
CA GLY A 243 -8.05 12.26 8.38
C GLY A 243 -9.57 12.50 8.40
N PRO A 244 -10.13 13.19 9.41
CA PRO A 244 -11.54 13.55 9.43
C PRO A 244 -12.00 14.38 8.23
N VAL A 245 -11.16 15.32 7.77
CA VAL A 245 -11.46 16.18 6.61
C VAL A 245 -11.49 15.36 5.33
N LEU A 246 -10.51 14.48 5.14
CA LEU A 246 -10.45 13.57 4.00
C LEU A 246 -11.66 12.64 3.99
N GLU A 247 -12.07 12.09 5.13
CA GLU A 247 -13.26 11.24 5.21
C GLU A 247 -14.55 11.98 4.90
N PHE A 248 -14.71 13.21 5.40
CA PHE A 248 -15.85 14.07 5.07
C PHE A 248 -15.98 14.33 3.57
N LEU A 249 -14.86 14.51 2.87
CA LEU A 249 -14.83 14.71 1.42
C LEU A 249 -14.97 13.40 0.65
N ARG A 250 -14.33 12.33 1.11
CA ARG A 250 -14.28 11.02 0.44
C ARG A 250 -15.62 10.31 0.49
N CYS A 251 -16.33 10.33 1.61
CA CYS A 251 -17.56 9.54 1.77
C CYS A 251 -18.66 9.89 0.74
N PRO A 252 -18.94 11.18 0.45
CA PRO A 252 -19.87 11.57 -0.61
C PRO A 252 -19.45 11.13 -2.02
N LEU A 253 -18.14 11.08 -2.31
CA LEU A 253 -17.64 10.69 -3.64
C LEU A 253 -17.99 9.24 -3.98
N TYR A 254 -18.14 8.37 -2.98
CA TYR A 254 -18.57 6.99 -3.21
C TYR A 254 -19.95 6.92 -3.90
N PHE A 255 -20.88 7.82 -3.56
CA PHE A 255 -22.22 7.81 -4.16
C PHE A 255 -22.20 8.13 -5.64
N PHE A 256 -21.33 9.05 -6.06
CA PHE A 256 -21.12 9.34 -7.47
C PHE A 256 -20.53 8.12 -8.19
N LEU A 257 -19.50 7.50 -7.62
CA LEU A 257 -18.87 6.30 -8.18
C LEU A 257 -19.87 5.14 -8.34
N ASP A 258 -20.65 4.87 -7.30
CA ASP A 258 -21.71 3.88 -7.27
C ASP A 258 -22.74 4.12 -8.39
N MET A 259 -23.21 5.36 -8.55
CA MET A 259 -24.16 5.72 -9.61
C MET A 259 -23.60 5.45 -11.02
N GLU A 260 -22.32 5.70 -11.26
CA GLU A 260 -21.71 5.42 -12.56
C GLU A 260 -21.55 3.91 -12.81
N ILE A 261 -21.15 3.14 -11.80
CA ILE A 261 -21.03 1.68 -11.92
C ILE A 261 -22.40 1.05 -12.23
N GLN A 262 -23.48 1.49 -11.59
CA GLN A 262 -24.82 0.92 -11.82
C GLN A 262 -25.36 1.15 -13.24
N LYS A 263 -24.87 2.16 -13.98
CA LYS A 263 -25.28 2.38 -15.38
C LYS A 263 -24.72 1.31 -16.32
N GLU A 264 -23.56 0.76 -15.98
CA GLU A 264 -22.82 -0.17 -16.85
C GLU A 264 -23.17 -1.64 -16.58
N PHE A 265 -23.57 -1.98 -15.35
CA PHE A 265 -23.85 -3.36 -14.95
C PHE A 265 -25.35 -3.63 -14.81
N PRO A 266 -25.89 -4.65 -15.49
CA PRO A 266 -27.27 -5.06 -15.26
C PRO A 266 -27.47 -5.62 -13.84
N SER A 267 -28.71 -5.56 -13.34
CA SER A 267 -29.05 -5.87 -11.95
C SER A 267 -28.94 -7.35 -11.56
N ASP A 268 -28.59 -8.23 -12.49
CA ASP A 268 -28.40 -9.66 -12.30
C ASP A 268 -27.03 -10.02 -11.66
N TYR A 269 -26.12 -9.06 -11.54
CA TYR A 269 -24.86 -9.21 -10.82
C TYR A 269 -25.08 -9.13 -9.30
N ILE A 270 -25.71 -10.15 -8.73
CA ILE A 270 -26.18 -10.19 -7.31
C ILE A 270 -25.05 -9.81 -6.33
N PHE A 271 -23.86 -10.39 -6.48
CA PHE A 271 -22.73 -10.14 -5.57
C PHE A 271 -22.25 -8.68 -5.63
N LEU A 272 -22.17 -8.11 -6.84
CA LEU A 272 -21.79 -6.71 -7.05
C LEU A 272 -22.82 -5.78 -6.41
N TYR A 273 -24.10 -5.95 -6.74
CA TYR A 273 -25.16 -5.08 -6.21
C TYR A 273 -25.32 -5.21 -4.68
N THR A 274 -25.17 -6.40 -4.11
CA THR A 274 -25.20 -6.60 -2.66
C THR A 274 -24.09 -5.80 -1.98
N SER A 275 -22.86 -5.88 -2.51
CA SER A 275 -21.73 -5.11 -1.97
C SER A 275 -21.93 -3.61 -2.12
N ILE A 276 -22.47 -3.15 -3.26
CA ILE A 276 -22.72 -1.74 -3.53
C ILE A 276 -23.70 -1.16 -2.51
N TYR A 277 -24.80 -1.84 -2.21
CA TYR A 277 -25.76 -1.38 -1.21
C TYR A 277 -25.20 -1.41 0.22
N ALA A 278 -24.37 -2.41 0.54
CA ALA A 278 -23.67 -2.46 1.82
C ALA A 278 -22.69 -1.29 1.96
N PHE A 279 -21.90 -1.01 0.92
CA PHE A 279 -20.99 0.13 0.89
C PHE A 279 -21.75 1.46 0.95
N ARG A 280 -22.84 1.62 0.20
CA ARG A 280 -23.67 2.83 0.26
C ARG A 280 -24.10 3.13 1.70
N SER A 281 -24.51 2.10 2.43
CA SER A 281 -24.89 2.23 3.84
C SER A 281 -23.70 2.61 4.72
N LEU A 282 -22.55 1.92 4.54
CA LEU A 282 -21.31 2.23 5.25
C LEU A 282 -20.87 3.68 5.03
N PHE A 283 -20.80 4.13 3.77
CA PHE A 283 -20.38 5.47 3.39
C PHE A 283 -21.37 6.55 3.81
N PHE A 284 -22.68 6.26 3.79
CA PHE A 284 -23.69 7.18 4.32
C PHE A 284 -23.51 7.41 5.82
N VAL A 285 -23.47 6.33 6.60
CA VAL A 285 -23.29 6.41 8.06
C VAL A 285 -21.97 7.10 8.40
N SER A 286 -20.92 6.80 7.65
CA SER A 286 -19.60 7.42 7.81
C SER A 286 -19.63 8.92 7.52
N PHE A 287 -20.31 9.35 6.45
CA PHE A 287 -20.45 10.76 6.14
C PHE A 287 -21.15 11.51 7.29
N ILE A 288 -22.25 10.97 7.81
CA ILE A 288 -22.96 11.53 8.97
C ILE A 288 -22.04 11.60 10.19
N LEU A 289 -21.30 10.52 10.49
CA LEU A 289 -20.35 10.49 11.60
C LEU A 289 -19.31 11.62 11.48
N TRP A 290 -18.73 11.82 10.30
CA TRP A 290 -17.68 12.81 10.11
C TRP A 290 -18.17 14.26 10.07
N ILE A 291 -19.43 14.53 9.72
CA ILE A 291 -20.03 15.86 9.91
C ILE A 291 -19.88 16.32 11.36
N PHE A 292 -20.12 15.43 12.33
CA PHE A 292 -20.06 15.76 13.75
C PHE A 292 -18.66 15.61 14.35
N ALA A 293 -17.84 14.70 13.82
CA ALA A 293 -16.50 14.46 14.33
C ALA A 293 -15.46 15.49 13.85
N VAL A 294 -15.55 16.01 12.62
CA VAL A 294 -14.58 16.99 12.09
C VAL A 294 -14.37 18.18 13.03
N PRO A 295 -15.41 18.88 13.54
CA PRO A 295 -15.22 20.03 14.42
C PRO A 295 -14.53 19.71 15.77
N ILE A 296 -14.61 18.46 16.22
CA ILE A 296 -14.01 18.00 17.48
C ILE A 296 -12.51 17.80 17.28
N PHE A 297 -12.12 17.14 16.18
CA PHE A 297 -10.72 16.84 15.87
C PHE A 297 -9.92 18.04 15.37
N THR A 298 -10.57 19.03 14.74
CA THR A 298 -9.89 20.24 14.26
C THR A 298 -9.65 21.27 15.37
N LYS A 299 -10.38 21.19 16.49
CA LYS A 299 -10.27 22.13 17.63
C LYS A 299 -9.25 21.71 18.69
N SER A 300 -8.73 20.49 18.65
CA SER A 300 -7.77 19.98 19.65
C SER A 300 -6.31 20.37 19.38
N LYS A 301 -6.07 21.48 18.66
CA LYS A 301 -4.75 22.09 18.45
C LYS A 301 -4.69 23.46 19.11
#